data_AF-A0ABD6BZI2-F1
#
_entry.id   AF-A0ABD6BZI2-F1
#
_cell.length_a   1.000
_cell.length_b   1.000
_cell.length_c   1.000
_cell.angle_alpha   90.00
_cell.angle_beta   90.00
_cell.angle_gamma   90.00
#
_symmetry.space_group_name_H-M   'P 1'
#
loop_
_entity.id
_entity.type
_entity.pdbx_description
1 polymer ?
#
loop_
_entity_poly.entity_id
_entity_poly.type
_entity_poly.pdbx_seq_one_letter_code
_entity_poly.pdbx_strand_id
1 'polypeptide(L)'
;KYRNLRVLNSYWVGEDGSQKWHEVILVDPAHPAIENDDDLNWITSDNHKGRAFRGLTSAGTKGRGQRTRGKGTEKTRPSVSGNDRQGK
;
A
#
# COMPACT_ATOMS: atom_id res chain seq x y z
N LYS A 1 11.92 1.75 -11.41
CA LYS A 1 12.46 0.43 -11.81
C LYS A 1 11.42 -0.40 -12.57
N TYR A 2 10.23 -0.65 -12.02
CA TYR A 2 9.15 -1.35 -12.73
C TYR A 2 7.91 -0.46 -12.84
N ARG A 3 7.46 -0.16 -14.07
CA ARG A 3 6.35 0.79 -14.35
C ARG A 3 5.01 0.09 -14.60
N ASN A 4 5.07 -1.12 -15.16
CA ASN A 4 3.91 -1.97 -15.46
C ASN A 4 3.39 -2.70 -14.22
N LEU A 5 4.29 -3.07 -13.30
CA LEU A 5 3.96 -3.84 -12.10
C LEU A 5 3.30 -3.00 -11.01
N ARG A 6 2.44 -3.64 -10.22
CA ARG A 6 1.76 -3.05 -9.06
C ARG A 6 2.29 -3.68 -7.77
N VAL A 7 2.56 -2.85 -6.77
CA VAL A 7 3.04 -3.33 -5.46
C VAL A 7 1.89 -3.99 -4.71
N LEU A 8 2.07 -5.24 -4.28
CA LEU A 8 1.14 -5.93 -3.39
C LEU A 8 1.45 -5.55 -1.93
N ASN A 9 2.65 -5.87 -1.46
CA ASN A 9 3.12 -5.56 -0.11
C ASN A 9 4.65 -5.61 -0.02
N SER A 10 5.21 -5.43 1.19
CA SER A 10 6.64 -5.55 1.45
C SER A 10 6.92 -6.04 2.87
N TYR A 11 8.12 -6.58 3.11
CA TYR A 11 8.59 -7.00 4.43
C TYR A 11 10.06 -6.60 4.66
N TRP A 12 10.46 -6.59 5.93
CA TRP A 12 11.83 -6.29 6.35
C TRP A 12 12.68 -7.55 6.29
N VAL A 13 13.93 -7.41 5.84
CA VAL A 13 14.87 -8.53 5.64
C VAL A 13 16.11 -8.37 6.51
N GLY A 14 16.52 -7.13 6.78
CA GLY A 14 17.72 -6.86 7.56
C GLY A 14 17.99 -5.36 7.65
N GLU A 15 18.89 -4.98 8.54
CA GLU A 15 19.45 -3.65 8.58
C GLU A 15 20.92 -3.71 9.03
N ASP A 16 21.71 -2.77 8.53
CA ASP A 16 23.02 -2.45 9.08
C ASP A 16 22.97 -1.05 9.73
N GLY A 17 24.10 -0.52 10.17
CA GLY A 17 24.16 0.81 10.80
C GLY A 17 23.77 1.98 9.88
N SER A 18 23.67 1.77 8.57
CA SER A 18 23.51 2.79 7.53
C SER A 18 22.32 2.56 6.59
N GLN A 19 21.85 1.31 6.45
CA GLN A 19 20.89 0.87 5.44
C GLN A 19 19.89 -0.10 6.05
N LYS A 20 18.67 -0.07 5.49
CA LYS A 20 17.62 -1.04 5.79
C LYS A 20 17.20 -1.70 4.50
N TRP A 21 17.11 -3.03 4.52
CA TRP A 21 16.71 -3.81 3.36
C TRP A 21 15.29 -4.34 3.53
N HIS A 22 14.56 -4.27 2.42
CA HIS A 22 13.19 -4.71 2.32
C HIS A 22 13.00 -5.48 1.02
N GLU A 23 12.23 -6.55 1.08
CA GLU A 23 11.73 -7.25 -0.09
C GLU A 23 10.32 -6.74 -0.41
N VAL A 24 10.09 -6.46 -1.69
CA VAL A 24 8.84 -5.88 -2.20
C VAL A 24 8.21 -6.86 -3.16
N ILE A 25 6.97 -7.25 -2.86
CA ILE A 25 6.17 -8.15 -3.67
C ILE A 25 5.44 -7.33 -4.74
N LEU A 26 5.73 -7.63 -6.01
CA LEU A 26 5.18 -6.97 -7.18
C LEU A 26 4.34 -7.98 -7.97
N VAL A 27 3.25 -7.51 -8.55
CA VAL A 27 2.32 -8.31 -9.36
C VAL A 27 2.13 -7.64 -10.71
N ASP A 28 2.10 -8.43 -11.78
CA ASP A 28 1.78 -7.94 -13.12
C ASP A 28 0.26 -8.00 -13.35
N PRO A 29 -0.44 -6.84 -13.47
CA PRO A 29 -1.87 -6.83 -13.69
C PRO A 29 -2.29 -7.27 -15.11
N ALA A 30 -1.38 -7.28 -16.09
CA ALA A 30 -1.68 -7.64 -17.48
C ALA A 30 -1.44 -9.14 -17.78
N HIS A 31 -1.04 -9.91 -16.76
CA HIS A 31 -0.78 -11.33 -16.92
C HIS A 31 -2.09 -12.13 -16.72
N PRO A 32 -2.51 -12.99 -17.67
CA PRO A 32 -3.78 -13.72 -17.58
C PRO A 32 -3.91 -14.59 -16.33
N ALA A 33 -2.79 -15.14 -15.82
CA ALA A 33 -2.82 -15.91 -14.58
C ALA A 33 -3.21 -15.07 -13.34
N ILE A 34 -3.00 -13.75 -13.35
CA ILE A 34 -3.43 -12.85 -12.28
C ILE A 34 -4.86 -12.38 -12.52
N GLU A 35 -5.23 -12.12 -13.78
CA GLU A 35 -6.59 -11.71 -14.15
C GLU A 35 -7.62 -12.80 -13.84
N ASN A 36 -7.27 -14.07 -14.04
CA ASN A 36 -8.15 -15.21 -13.81
C ASN A 36 -8.08 -15.79 -12.39
N ASP A 37 -7.24 -15.24 -11.51
CA ASP A 37 -7.08 -15.71 -10.13
C ASP A 37 -8.08 -14.97 -9.23
N ASP A 38 -8.97 -15.71 -8.56
CA ASP A 38 -10.04 -15.13 -7.72
C ASP A 38 -9.52 -14.35 -6.50
N ASP A 39 -8.33 -14.68 -5.99
CA ASP A 39 -7.72 -14.06 -4.82
C ASP A 39 -6.92 -12.79 -5.16
N LEU A 40 -6.35 -12.74 -6.38
CA LEU A 40 -5.46 -11.67 -6.82
C LEU A 40 -6.05 -10.72 -7.86
N ASN A 41 -7.12 -11.11 -8.56
CA ASN A 41 -7.69 -10.32 -9.68
C ASN A 41 -8.06 -8.89 -9.29
N TRP A 42 -8.39 -8.61 -8.02
CA TRP A 42 -8.75 -7.28 -7.56
C TRP A 42 -7.65 -6.25 -7.87
N ILE A 43 -6.38 -6.67 -7.87
CA ILE A 43 -5.25 -5.78 -8.12
C ILE A 43 -5.15 -5.34 -9.58
N THR A 44 -5.85 -5.99 -10.52
CA THR A 44 -5.80 -5.67 -11.96
C THR A 44 -6.63 -4.44 -12.31
N SER A 45 -7.76 -4.22 -11.61
CA SER A 45 -8.66 -3.07 -11.80
C SER A 45 -7.93 -1.72 -11.73
N ASP A 46 -8.27 -0.78 -12.61
CA ASP A 46 -7.60 0.54 -12.71
C ASP A 46 -7.60 1.35 -11.41
N ASN A 47 -8.57 1.12 -10.52
CA ASN A 47 -8.64 1.71 -9.19
C ASN A 47 -7.42 1.40 -8.32
N HIS A 48 -6.66 0.34 -8.63
CA HIS A 48 -5.46 -0.08 -7.91
C HIS A 48 -4.15 0.38 -8.58
N LYS A 49 -4.22 1.12 -9.69
CA LYS A 49 -3.05 1.77 -10.29
C LYS A 49 -2.43 2.76 -9.30
N GLY A 50 -1.10 2.76 -9.21
CA GLY A 50 -0.36 3.65 -8.32
C GLY A 50 -0.68 3.52 -6.83
N ARG A 51 -1.22 2.38 -6.36
CA ARG A 51 -1.66 2.19 -4.97
C ARG A 51 -0.58 2.44 -3.91
N ALA A 52 0.68 2.12 -4.23
CA ALA A 52 1.82 2.38 -3.35
C ALA A 52 2.03 3.88 -3.09
N PHE A 53 1.95 4.70 -4.13
CA PHE A 53 2.13 6.15 -4.05
C PHE A 53 0.97 6.83 -3.30
N ARG A 54 -0.23 6.26 -3.35
CA ARG A 54 -1.39 6.73 -2.59
C ARG A 54 -1.43 6.26 -1.14
N GLY A 55 -0.48 5.42 -0.72
CA GLY A 55 -0.44 4.88 0.64
C GLY A 55 -1.49 3.82 0.94
N LEU A 56 -1.95 3.07 -0.07
CA LEU A 56 -2.93 1.99 0.08
C LEU A 56 -2.29 0.62 0.41
N THR A 57 -0.97 0.55 0.54
CA THR A 57 -0.26 -0.64 1.06
C THR A 57 -0.42 -0.76 2.58
N SER A 58 -0.05 -1.90 3.16
CA SER A 58 -0.07 -2.07 4.63
C SER A 58 0.83 -1.07 5.34
N ALA A 59 2.02 -0.81 4.79
CA ALA A 59 2.95 0.21 5.28
C ALA A 59 2.37 1.62 5.14
N GLY A 60 1.75 1.95 3.99
CA GLY A 60 1.10 3.25 3.78
C GLY A 60 -0.08 3.48 4.73
N THR A 61 -0.92 2.47 4.93
CA THR A 61 -2.06 2.53 5.86
C THR A 61 -1.59 2.73 7.30
N LYS A 62 -0.48 2.08 7.70
CA LYS A 62 0.18 2.31 9.00
C LYS A 62 0.68 3.75 9.12
N GLY A 63 1.39 4.24 8.10
CA GLY A 63 1.98 5.59 8.11
C GLY A 63 0.97 6.74 8.08
N ARG A 64 -0.28 6.47 7.69
CA ARG A 64 -1.40 7.43 7.74
C ARG A 64 -2.21 7.36 9.05
N GLY A 65 -1.83 6.50 10.00
CA GLY A 65 -2.58 6.33 11.25
C GLY A 65 -3.98 5.72 11.07
N GLN A 66 -4.16 4.86 10.05
CA GLN A 66 -5.48 4.30 9.67
C GLN A 66 -5.66 2.80 9.97
N ARG A 67 -4.73 2.18 10.71
CA ARG A 67 -4.82 0.75 11.06
C ARG A 67 -5.90 0.44 12.09
N THR A 68 -6.15 1.36 13.01
CA THR A 68 -7.16 1.20 14.07
C THR A 68 -8.43 1.98 13.73
N ARG A 69 -9.49 1.73 14.51
CA ARG A 69 -10.75 2.49 14.50
C ARG A 69 -11.08 2.88 15.94
N GLY A 70 -11.74 4.02 16.11
CA GLY A 70 -12.17 4.53 17.41
C GLY A 70 -11.37 5.77 17.85
N LYS A 71 -11.20 5.92 19.16
CA LYS A 71 -10.55 7.10 19.75
C LYS A 71 -9.12 7.28 19.23
N GLY A 72 -8.77 8.50 18.82
CA GLY A 72 -7.47 8.84 18.23
C GLY A 72 -7.43 8.75 16.70
N THR A 73 -8.51 8.30 16.04
CA THR A 73 -8.60 8.23 14.56
C THR A 73 -9.58 9.25 13.97
N GLU A 74 -10.11 10.16 14.78
CA GLU A 74 -11.09 11.19 14.40
C GLU A 74 -10.56 12.10 13.30
N LYS A 75 -9.24 12.34 13.30
CA LYS A 75 -8.55 13.22 12.34
C LYS A 75 -7.77 12.46 11.26
N THR A 76 -7.68 11.12 11.33
CA THR A 76 -6.97 10.31 10.31
C THR A 76 -7.92 9.64 9.31
N ARG A 77 -9.20 9.45 9.67
CA ARG A 77 -10.23 8.83 8.82
C ARG A 77 -11.26 9.88 8.32
N PRO A 78 -11.82 9.72 7.12
CA PRO A 78 -11.50 8.71 6.10
C PRO A 78 -10.16 8.96 5.40
N SER A 79 -9.70 10.20 5.37
CA SER A 79 -8.40 10.61 4.83
C SER A 79 -7.82 11.79 5.62
N VAL A 80 -6.50 11.85 5.72
CA VAL A 80 -5.80 12.96 6.41
C VAL A 80 -6.03 14.30 5.69
N SER A 81 -6.09 14.29 4.36
CA SER A 81 -6.35 15.50 3.57
C SER A 81 -7.78 16.03 3.74
N GLY A 82 -8.76 15.13 3.93
CA GLY A 82 -10.14 15.54 4.22
C GLY A 82 -10.32 16.18 5.59
N ASN A 83 -9.37 15.97 6.50
CA ASN A 83 -9.34 16.54 7.86
C ASN A 83 -8.27 17.63 7.99
N ASP A 84 -8.11 18.46 6.96
CA ASP A 84 -7.19 19.60 6.92
C ASP A 84 -5.74 19.28 7.31
N ARG A 85 -5.31 18.04 7.04
CA ARG A 85 -3.97 17.51 7.38
C ARG A 85 -3.63 17.55 8.87
N GLN A 86 -4.64 17.48 9.74
CA GLN A 86 -4.45 17.54 11.19
C GLN A 86 -4.10 16.19 11.84
N GLY A 87 -4.28 15.06 11.15
CA GLY A 87 -4.01 13.71 11.66
C GLY A 87 -2.69 13.13 11.14
N LYS A 88 -1.98 12.36 11.98
CA LYS A 88 -0.84 11.54 11.58
C LYS A 88 -0.70 10.30 12.47
#